data_AF-A0A0A0HUP1-F1
#
_entry.id   AF-A0A0A0HUP1-F1
#
_cell.length_a   1.000
_cell.length_b   1.000
_cell.length_c   1.000
_cell.angle_alpha   90.00
_cell.angle_beta   90.00
_cell.angle_gamma   90.00
#
_symmetry.space_group_name_H-M   'P 1'
#
loop_
_entity.id
_entity.type
_entity.pdbx_description
1 polymer ?
#
loop_
_entity_poly.entity_id
_entity_poly.type
_entity_poly.pdbx_seq_one_letter_code
_entity_poly.pdbx_strand_id
1 'polypeptide(L)'
;MENSDGTMLLLEARVSGYTKALDRLILELASILMACYLNKAEKYTDHFAKLTRYLAAKEIRNELTERRQGLLQQLRQRPDSSTTFSETMLFLWPEDEIPVETALGKDLEALDAIREEFGYYIYLYEESPHEQKYIRVDGHDHGIIIEIVKRFRAKWVNLLTEMGIKPKLYLVQIPNVDLLKTEIGLVKCRQPGCCTIEAVPVLFGGYLYSSDLRVSIDRGNLLSSKNELRLRSAVNQTLQSVRFLVGHVRMRVNLGKFVLENYRVPPDSKPR
;
A
#
# COMPACT_ATOMS: atom_id res chain seq x y z
N MET A 1 4.73 64.42 -3.16
CA MET A 1 4.69 64.02 -4.58
C MET A 1 5.65 62.86 -4.72
N GLU A 2 5.33 61.62 -5.04
CA GLU A 2 4.11 60.90 -5.46
C GLU A 2 4.35 59.40 -5.16
N ASN A 3 3.28 58.71 -4.76
CA ASN A 3 2.88 57.30 -5.00
C ASN A 3 3.95 56.18 -5.07
N SER A 4 3.98 55.22 -4.13
CA SER A 4 3.16 53.99 -4.04
C SER A 4 3.30 53.03 -5.23
N ASP A 5 3.96 51.88 -5.04
CA ASP A 5 3.29 50.58 -5.22
C ASP A 5 4.17 49.44 -4.66
N GLY A 6 3.68 48.78 -3.63
CA GLY A 6 4.30 47.61 -3.01
C GLY A 6 3.17 46.64 -2.70
N THR A 7 2.85 45.83 -3.71
CA THR A 7 1.67 44.99 -3.84
C THR A 7 1.38 44.20 -2.55
N MET A 8 0.27 44.57 -1.92
CA MET A 8 -0.38 43.83 -0.86
C MET A 8 -0.86 42.48 -1.42
N LEU A 9 -0.29 41.37 -0.95
CA LEU A 9 -0.78 40.02 -1.27
C LEU A 9 -2.16 39.83 -0.63
N LEU A 10 -3.19 40.09 -1.43
CA LEU A 10 -4.58 39.83 -1.10
C LEU A 10 -4.81 38.32 -1.29
N LEU A 11 -4.80 37.57 -0.18
CA LEU A 11 -5.20 36.18 -0.16
C LEU A 11 -6.74 36.12 -0.26
N GLU A 12 -7.24 36.05 -1.49
CA GLU A 12 -8.65 35.79 -1.76
C GLU A 12 -8.94 34.29 -1.52
N ALA A 13 -9.29 33.95 -0.28
CA ALA A 13 -9.77 32.62 0.07
C ALA A 13 -11.29 32.54 -0.23
N ARG A 14 -11.66 32.03 -1.41
CA ARG A 14 -13.04 31.57 -1.65
C ARG A 14 -13.24 30.23 -0.95
N VAL A 15 -13.76 30.28 0.27
CA VAL A 15 -14.22 29.08 1.00
C VAL A 15 -15.73 29.19 1.21
N SER A 16 -16.46 28.33 0.52
CA SER A 16 -17.87 28.06 0.78
C SER A 16 -17.97 27.19 2.03
N GLY A 17 -18.59 27.72 3.10
CA GLY A 17 -18.90 26.99 4.34
C GLY A 17 -18.02 27.38 5.52
N TYR A 18 -18.41 28.44 6.24
CA TYR A 18 -17.71 28.96 7.41
C TYR A 18 -17.93 28.07 8.65
N THR A 19 -16.85 27.61 9.30
CA THR A 19 -16.90 27.08 10.67
C THR A 19 -15.79 27.70 11.52
N LYS A 20 -16.11 28.03 12.79
CA LYS A 20 -15.22 28.67 13.79
C LYS A 20 -13.87 27.97 14.02
N ALA A 21 -13.68 26.77 13.50
CA ALA A 21 -12.43 26.01 13.59
C ALA A 21 -11.33 26.59 12.67
N LEU A 22 -11.69 27.18 11.53
CA LEU A 22 -10.74 27.78 10.59
C LEU A 22 -10.14 29.08 11.12
N ASP A 23 -10.94 29.94 11.75
CA ASP A 23 -10.45 31.18 12.37
C ASP A 23 -9.41 30.88 13.46
N ARG A 24 -9.62 29.81 14.22
CA ARG A 24 -8.69 29.37 15.27
C ARG A 24 -7.36 28.89 14.69
N LEU A 25 -7.40 28.14 13.59
CA LEU A 25 -6.21 27.66 12.87
C LEU A 25 -5.41 28.81 12.25
N ILE A 26 -6.10 29.80 11.65
CA ILE A 26 -5.45 30.98 11.06
C ILE A 26 -4.75 31.80 12.16
N LEU A 27 -5.42 32.01 13.30
CA LEU A 27 -4.83 32.73 14.44
C LEU A 27 -3.65 31.98 15.07
N GLU A 28 -3.75 30.65 15.22
CA GLU A 28 -2.64 29.83 15.72
C GLU A 28 -1.43 29.89 14.80
N LEU A 29 -1.64 29.75 13.48
CA LEU A 29 -0.57 29.83 12.48
C LEU A 29 0.07 31.24 12.45
N ALA A 30 -0.73 32.30 12.52
CA ALA A 30 -0.22 33.68 12.59
C ALA A 30 0.61 33.92 13.86
N SER A 31 0.21 33.35 15.00
CA SER A 31 0.95 33.46 16.27
C SER A 31 2.30 32.73 16.21
N ILE A 32 2.33 31.54 15.61
CA ILE A 32 3.56 30.74 15.43
C ILE A 32 4.53 31.48 14.51
N LEU A 33 4.03 32.03 13.39
CA LEU A 33 4.83 32.81 12.45
C LEU A 33 5.41 34.07 13.11
N MET A 34 4.62 34.79 13.92
CA MET A 34 5.10 35.96 14.66
C MET A 34 6.11 35.61 15.76
N ALA A 35 5.89 34.51 16.50
CA ALA A 35 6.85 34.02 17.48
C ALA A 35 8.18 33.61 16.83
N CYS A 36 8.13 32.99 15.65
CA CYS A 36 9.32 32.65 14.86
C CYS A 36 10.04 33.89 14.30
N TYR A 37 9.31 34.97 14.00
CA TYR A 37 9.87 36.22 13.49
C TYR A 37 10.52 37.05 14.59
N LEU A 38 9.89 37.14 15.76
CA LEU A 38 10.36 37.93 16.89
C LEU A 38 11.52 37.26 17.66
N ASN A 39 11.59 35.93 17.70
CA ASN A 39 12.68 35.19 18.36
C ASN A 39 14.02 35.16 17.58
N LYS A 40 14.14 35.88 16.46
CA LYS A 40 15.38 35.97 15.65
C LYS A 40 16.19 37.25 15.86
N ALA A 41 15.85 38.06 16.86
CA ALA A 41 16.59 39.28 17.19
C ALA A 41 17.67 39.09 18.26
N GLU A 42 18.54 38.09 18.13
CA GLU A 42 19.82 38.06 18.84
C GLU A 42 20.98 37.85 17.85
N LYS A 43 21.96 38.75 17.94
CA LYS A 43 23.12 38.89 17.05
C LYS A 43 23.90 37.57 16.94
N TYR A 44 23.95 36.98 15.74
CA TYR A 44 24.95 35.97 15.40
C TYR A 44 25.63 36.33 14.08
N THR A 45 26.95 36.39 14.16
CA THR A 45 27.91 36.78 13.12
C THR A 45 27.92 35.79 11.94
N ASP A 46 27.72 36.33 10.74
CA ASP A 46 28.31 35.99 9.43
C ASP A 46 28.91 34.59 9.15
N HIS A 47 28.24 33.51 9.53
CA HIS A 47 28.46 32.17 8.95
C HIS A 47 27.14 31.51 8.53
N PHE A 48 26.35 32.20 7.70
CA PHE A 48 25.29 31.52 6.96
C PHE A 48 25.92 30.80 5.76
N ALA A 49 25.75 29.47 5.69
CA ALA A 49 26.04 28.71 4.48
C ALA A 49 25.31 29.37 3.30
N LYS A 50 26.04 29.76 2.25
CA LYS A 50 25.49 30.47 1.08
C LYS A 50 24.22 29.77 0.55
N LEU A 51 23.06 30.32 0.89
CA LEU A 51 21.73 29.81 0.57
C LEU A 51 21.54 29.63 -0.96
N THR A 52 22.27 30.42 -1.74
CA THR A 52 22.15 30.53 -3.20
C THR A 52 22.55 29.26 -3.95
N ARG A 53 23.53 28.47 -3.47
CA ARG A 53 23.95 27.24 -4.19
C ARG A 53 23.00 26.06 -3.96
N TYR A 54 22.43 25.94 -2.76
CA TYR A 54 21.50 24.86 -2.44
C TYR A 54 20.12 25.09 -3.08
N LEU A 55 19.69 26.36 -3.22
CA LEU A 55 18.46 26.71 -3.90
C LEU A 55 18.53 26.48 -5.40
N ALA A 56 19.59 26.94 -6.09
CA ALA A 56 19.71 26.76 -7.54
C ALA A 56 19.77 25.27 -7.95
N ALA A 57 20.51 24.44 -7.21
CA ALA A 57 20.57 23.00 -7.48
C ALA A 57 19.24 22.28 -7.19
N LYS A 58 18.48 22.76 -6.20
CA LYS A 58 17.14 22.25 -5.88
C LYS A 58 16.11 22.69 -6.92
N GLU A 59 16.20 23.93 -7.39
CA GLU A 59 15.35 24.50 -8.44
C GLU A 59 15.53 23.78 -9.76
N ILE A 60 16.79 23.58 -10.21
CA ILE A 60 17.10 22.77 -11.41
C ILE A 60 16.55 21.35 -11.28
N ARG A 61 16.67 20.74 -10.09
CA ARG A 61 16.13 19.39 -9.84
C ARG A 61 14.60 19.36 -9.91
N ASN A 62 13.94 20.37 -9.36
CA ASN A 62 12.50 20.51 -9.40
C ASN A 62 12.02 20.69 -10.84
N GLU A 63 12.64 21.59 -11.61
CA GLU A 63 12.30 21.79 -13.03
C GLU A 63 12.46 20.50 -13.84
N LEU A 64 13.56 19.76 -13.64
CA LEU A 64 13.76 18.47 -14.31
C LEU A 64 12.69 17.44 -13.91
N THR A 65 12.27 17.45 -12.65
CA THR A 65 11.21 16.56 -12.16
C THR A 65 9.86 16.93 -12.76
N GLU A 66 9.54 18.21 -12.84
CA GLU A 66 8.31 18.72 -13.45
C GLU A 66 8.25 18.41 -14.94
N ARG A 67 9.35 18.64 -15.67
CA ARG A 67 9.44 18.27 -17.10
C ARG A 67 9.25 16.76 -17.31
N ARG A 68 9.89 15.94 -16.47
CA ARG A 68 9.75 14.47 -16.51
C ARG A 68 8.31 14.04 -16.24
N GLN A 69 7.64 14.63 -15.25
CA GLN A 69 6.24 14.35 -14.94
C GLN A 69 5.30 14.79 -16.07
N GLY A 70 5.55 15.97 -16.67
CA GLY A 70 4.80 16.46 -17.81
C GLY A 70 4.89 15.53 -19.02
N LEU A 71 6.11 15.06 -19.33
CA LEU A 71 6.33 14.08 -20.39
C LEU A 71 5.59 12.76 -20.11
N LEU A 72 5.68 12.24 -18.89
CA LEU A 72 4.98 11.00 -18.51
C LEU A 72 3.46 11.12 -18.64
N GLN A 73 2.87 12.26 -18.24
CA GLN A 73 1.44 12.48 -18.42
C GLN A 73 1.04 12.47 -19.90
N GLN A 74 1.86 13.03 -20.79
CA GLN A 74 1.62 12.97 -22.24
C GLN A 74 1.69 11.53 -22.76
N LEU A 75 2.71 10.77 -22.37
CA LEU A 75 2.91 9.39 -22.84
C LEU A 75 1.88 8.37 -22.30
N ARG A 76 1.10 8.73 -21.27
CA ARG A 76 -0.03 7.93 -20.77
C ARG A 76 -1.30 8.11 -21.59
N GLN A 77 -1.43 9.23 -22.28
CA GLN A 77 -2.64 9.54 -23.05
C GLN A 77 -2.53 9.03 -24.49
N ARG A 78 -3.68 8.85 -25.12
CA ARG A 78 -3.75 8.58 -26.56
C ARG A 78 -3.07 9.74 -27.30
N PRO A 79 -2.12 9.47 -28.21
CA PRO A 79 -1.49 10.52 -29.00
C PRO A 79 -2.51 11.22 -29.89
N ASP A 80 -2.26 12.50 -30.17
CA ASP A 80 -3.10 13.29 -31.06
C ASP A 80 -3.19 12.64 -32.44
N SER A 81 -4.36 12.75 -33.07
CA SER A 81 -4.64 12.18 -34.39
C SER A 81 -3.75 12.72 -35.52
N SER A 82 -3.01 13.80 -35.26
CA SER A 82 -1.99 14.36 -36.14
C SER A 82 -0.67 13.58 -36.15
N THR A 83 -0.41 12.77 -35.12
CA THR A 83 0.82 11.97 -35.01
C THR A 83 0.61 10.61 -35.65
N THR A 84 1.28 10.36 -36.77
CA THR A 84 1.22 9.07 -37.46
C THR A 84 2.36 8.17 -37.02
N PHE A 85 2.02 6.99 -36.51
CA PHE A 85 2.98 5.96 -36.14
C PHE A 85 3.09 4.95 -37.27
N SER A 86 4.31 4.51 -37.57
CA SER A 86 4.53 3.48 -38.58
C SER A 86 4.23 2.08 -38.03
N GLU A 87 4.35 1.91 -36.72
CA GLU A 87 4.16 0.63 -36.04
C GLU A 87 3.23 0.80 -34.84
N THR A 88 2.23 -0.07 -34.76
CA THR A 88 1.29 -0.16 -33.64
C THR A 88 1.24 -1.60 -33.16
N MET A 89 1.28 -1.80 -31.85
CA MET A 89 1.13 -3.11 -31.23
C MET A 89 0.01 -3.10 -30.20
N LEU A 90 -0.75 -4.20 -30.18
CA LEU A 90 -1.77 -4.47 -29.18
C LEU A 90 -1.36 -5.66 -28.33
N PHE A 91 -1.25 -5.45 -27.03
CA PHE A 91 -1.00 -6.51 -26.04
C PHE A 91 -2.31 -6.82 -25.32
N LEU A 92 -2.85 -8.02 -25.54
CA LEU A 92 -4.01 -8.51 -24.80
C LEU A 92 -3.61 -8.77 -23.33
N TRP A 93 -4.29 -8.10 -22.40
CA TRP A 93 -4.09 -8.35 -20.98
C TRP A 93 -4.99 -9.49 -20.48
N PRO A 94 -4.45 -10.48 -19.74
CA PRO A 94 -5.23 -11.57 -19.17
C PRO A 94 -6.00 -11.13 -17.92
N GLU A 95 -7.16 -10.48 -18.13
CA GLU A 95 -8.06 -10.02 -17.06
C GLU A 95 -8.54 -11.15 -16.12
N ASP A 96 -8.64 -12.39 -16.60
CA ASP A 96 -9.06 -13.55 -15.81
C ASP A 96 -8.09 -13.89 -14.66
N GLU A 97 -6.80 -13.53 -14.81
CA GLU A 97 -5.78 -13.83 -13.79
C GLU A 97 -5.62 -12.66 -12.82
N ILE A 98 -5.40 -11.44 -13.34
CA ILE A 98 -5.24 -10.23 -12.53
C ILE A 98 -5.86 -9.03 -13.27
N PRO A 99 -6.79 -8.29 -12.64
CA PRO A 99 -7.36 -7.10 -13.25
C PRO A 99 -6.30 -6.03 -13.56
N VAL A 100 -6.37 -5.42 -14.75
CA VAL A 100 -5.38 -4.41 -15.20
C VAL A 100 -5.18 -3.31 -14.17
N GLU A 101 -6.27 -2.74 -13.66
CA GLU A 101 -6.23 -1.59 -12.75
C GLU A 101 -5.54 -1.93 -11.43
N THR A 102 -5.71 -3.16 -10.96
CA THR A 102 -5.08 -3.65 -9.73
C THR A 102 -3.59 -3.92 -9.96
N ALA A 103 -3.23 -4.42 -11.14
CA ALA A 103 -1.87 -4.82 -11.48
C ALA A 103 -0.97 -3.66 -11.90
N LEU A 104 -1.50 -2.76 -12.73
CA LEU A 104 -0.75 -1.72 -13.43
C LEU A 104 -1.14 -0.30 -13.01
N GLY A 105 -2.26 -0.14 -12.31
CA GLY A 105 -2.87 1.15 -12.01
C GLY A 105 -3.83 1.60 -13.13
N LYS A 106 -4.58 2.68 -12.85
CA LYS A 106 -5.68 3.15 -13.71
C LYS A 106 -5.17 3.63 -15.08
N ASP A 107 -4.02 4.31 -15.07
CA ASP A 107 -3.36 4.85 -16.27
C ASP A 107 -2.12 4.02 -16.65
N LEU A 108 -2.04 2.79 -16.14
CA LEU A 108 -0.90 1.89 -16.28
C LEU A 108 0.40 2.49 -15.72
N GLU A 109 0.35 3.18 -14.58
CA GLU A 109 1.47 3.85 -13.92
C GLU A 109 2.66 2.89 -13.65
N ALA A 110 2.39 1.59 -13.46
CA ALA A 110 3.43 0.58 -13.31
C ALA A 110 4.34 0.42 -14.56
N LEU A 111 3.94 0.97 -15.71
CA LEU A 111 4.68 1.00 -16.97
C LEU A 111 5.41 2.33 -17.22
N ASP A 112 5.34 3.30 -16.30
CA ASP A 112 5.96 4.62 -16.49
C ASP A 112 7.47 4.55 -16.71
N ALA A 113 8.16 3.63 -16.04
CA ALA A 113 9.60 3.42 -16.25
C ALA A 113 9.89 3.01 -17.71
N ILE A 114 9.00 2.23 -18.34
CA ILE A 114 9.13 1.83 -19.74
C ILE A 114 8.80 3.01 -20.66
N ARG A 115 7.73 3.77 -20.36
CA ARG A 115 7.38 4.99 -21.11
C ARG A 115 8.54 5.98 -21.12
N GLU A 116 9.14 6.22 -19.97
CA GLU A 116 10.23 7.16 -19.82
C GLU A 116 11.50 6.72 -20.55
N GLU A 117 11.84 5.43 -20.47
CA GLU A 117 13.06 4.91 -21.08
C GLU A 117 13.00 4.95 -22.61
N PHE A 118 11.86 4.60 -23.19
CA PHE A 118 11.73 4.52 -24.65
C PHE A 118 11.12 5.78 -25.28
N GLY A 119 10.32 6.55 -24.53
CA GLY A 119 9.58 7.71 -25.04
C GLY A 119 8.35 7.33 -25.86
N TYR A 120 7.74 6.18 -25.60
CA TYR A 120 6.62 5.63 -26.39
C TYR A 120 5.28 5.84 -25.70
N TYR A 121 4.23 6.04 -26.50
CA TYR A 121 2.86 6.12 -26.02
C TYR A 121 2.39 4.71 -25.66
N ILE A 122 2.01 4.53 -24.39
CA ILE A 122 1.53 3.25 -23.86
C ILE A 122 0.23 3.57 -23.12
N TYR A 123 -0.90 3.04 -23.59
CA TYR A 123 -2.22 3.39 -23.06
C TYR A 123 -3.23 2.26 -23.30
N LEU A 124 -4.41 2.36 -22.66
CA LEU A 124 -5.47 1.38 -22.85
C LEU A 124 -6.21 1.61 -24.17
N TYR A 125 -6.43 0.53 -24.92
CA TYR A 125 -7.20 0.57 -26.15
C TYR A 125 -8.70 0.52 -25.82
N GLU A 126 -9.40 1.61 -26.14
CA GLU A 126 -10.82 1.80 -25.77
C GLU A 126 -11.81 1.17 -26.75
N GLU A 127 -11.37 0.82 -27.96
CA GLU A 127 -12.25 0.39 -29.06
C GLU A 127 -12.40 -1.15 -29.13
N SER A 128 -12.17 -1.87 -28.03
CA SER A 128 -12.25 -3.34 -28.00
C SER A 128 -13.71 -3.84 -28.01
N PRO A 129 -14.12 -4.69 -28.98
CA PRO A 129 -15.51 -5.17 -29.12
C PRO A 129 -15.90 -6.28 -28.12
N HIS A 130 -14.91 -6.89 -27.48
CA HIS A 130 -15.08 -7.88 -26.43
C HIS A 130 -14.48 -7.25 -25.17
N GLU A 131 -15.09 -7.40 -23.99
CA GLU A 131 -14.71 -6.78 -22.69
C GLU A 131 -13.24 -7.03 -22.24
N GLN A 132 -12.42 -7.62 -23.09
CA GLN A 132 -10.98 -7.77 -22.99
C GLN A 132 -10.27 -6.42 -23.11
N LYS A 133 -9.39 -6.15 -22.15
CA LYS A 133 -8.55 -4.96 -22.16
C LYS A 133 -7.27 -5.22 -22.96
N TYR A 134 -6.99 -4.33 -23.90
CA TYR A 134 -5.76 -4.33 -24.67
C TYR A 134 -4.91 -3.12 -24.28
N ILE A 135 -3.62 -3.33 -24.11
CA ILE A 135 -2.63 -2.27 -23.96
C ILE A 135 -2.07 -1.97 -25.34
N ARG A 136 -2.23 -0.73 -25.79
CA ARG A 136 -1.71 -0.24 -27.07
C ARG A 136 -0.36 0.42 -26.87
N VAL A 137 0.56 0.11 -27.78
CA VAL A 137 1.87 0.74 -27.90
C VAL A 137 2.00 1.29 -29.31
N ASP A 138 2.14 2.60 -29.44
CA ASP A 138 2.35 3.27 -30.71
C ASP A 138 3.77 3.82 -30.79
N GLY A 139 4.41 3.62 -31.94
CA GLY A 139 5.79 4.06 -32.14
C GLY A 139 6.32 3.93 -33.56
N HIS A 140 7.62 4.18 -33.71
CA HIS A 140 8.26 4.24 -35.03
C HIS A 140 9.20 3.06 -35.31
N ASP A 141 9.77 2.45 -34.26
CA ASP A 141 10.75 1.38 -34.38
C ASP A 141 10.16 0.05 -33.91
N HIS A 142 10.07 -0.90 -34.84
CA HIS A 142 9.58 -2.25 -34.58
C HIS A 142 10.43 -3.02 -33.56
N GLY A 143 11.76 -2.86 -33.59
CA GLY A 143 12.68 -3.51 -32.65
C GLY A 143 12.50 -3.03 -31.22
N ILE A 144 12.25 -1.73 -31.04
CA ILE A 144 11.94 -1.14 -29.73
C ILE A 144 10.60 -1.66 -29.21
N ILE A 145 9.57 -1.75 -30.07
CA ILE A 145 8.27 -2.30 -29.68
C ILE A 145 8.40 -3.76 -29.21
N ILE A 146 9.19 -4.59 -29.89
CA ILE A 146 9.48 -5.96 -29.45
C ILE A 146 10.10 -5.96 -28.05
N GLU A 147 11.04 -5.07 -27.78
CA GLU A 147 11.71 -4.98 -26.48
C GLU A 147 10.75 -4.52 -25.37
N ILE A 148 9.87 -3.57 -25.66
CA ILE A 148 8.79 -3.15 -24.76
C ILE A 148 7.88 -4.34 -24.41
N VAL A 149 7.49 -5.14 -25.40
CA VAL A 149 6.64 -6.33 -25.18
C VAL A 149 7.35 -7.38 -24.32
N LYS A 150 8.65 -7.62 -24.51
CA LYS A 150 9.41 -8.52 -23.63
C LYS A 150 9.38 -8.02 -22.18
N ARG A 151 9.50 -6.71 -21.98
CA ARG A 151 9.42 -6.10 -20.64
C ARG A 151 8.03 -6.18 -20.04
N PHE A 152 6.97 -6.05 -20.84
CA PHE A 152 5.60 -6.29 -20.37
C PHE A 152 5.45 -7.73 -19.88
N ARG A 153 5.94 -8.71 -20.64
CA ARG A 153 5.91 -10.12 -20.22
C ARG A 153 6.71 -10.35 -18.94
N ALA A 154 7.90 -9.78 -18.82
CA ALA A 154 8.70 -9.89 -17.61
C ALA A 154 8.01 -9.24 -16.40
N LYS A 155 7.40 -8.06 -16.59
CA LYS A 155 6.64 -7.35 -15.55
C LYS A 155 5.41 -8.15 -15.12
N TRP A 156 4.69 -8.74 -16.07
CA TRP A 156 3.55 -9.62 -15.81
C TRP A 156 3.95 -10.83 -14.95
N VAL A 157 5.02 -11.52 -15.33
CA VAL A 157 5.58 -12.64 -14.57
C VAL A 157 5.95 -12.24 -13.15
N ASN A 158 6.57 -11.06 -12.98
CA ASN A 158 6.92 -10.53 -11.66
C ASN A 158 5.68 -10.25 -10.80
N LEU A 159 4.63 -9.65 -11.37
CA LEU A 159 3.39 -9.35 -10.65
C LEU A 159 2.69 -10.62 -10.17
N LEU A 160 2.56 -11.62 -11.05
CA LEU A 160 2.02 -12.94 -10.68
C LEU A 160 2.80 -13.60 -9.54
N THR A 161 4.12 -13.45 -9.58
CA THR A 161 5.04 -13.97 -8.57
C THR A 161 4.85 -13.25 -7.23
N GLU A 162 4.74 -11.92 -7.22
CA GLU A 162 4.55 -11.13 -6.00
C GLU A 162 3.22 -11.42 -5.31
N MET A 163 2.14 -11.56 -6.08
CA MET A 163 0.80 -11.79 -5.52
C MET A 163 0.64 -13.16 -4.86
N GLY A 164 1.31 -14.20 -5.35
CA GLY A 164 1.09 -15.57 -4.84
C GLY A 164 2.03 -16.03 -3.73
N ILE A 165 3.18 -15.37 -3.49
CA ILE A 165 4.26 -15.94 -2.65
C ILE A 165 4.09 -15.77 -1.14
N LYS A 166 3.24 -14.83 -0.66
CA LYS A 166 3.18 -14.51 0.78
C LYS A 166 1.77 -14.60 1.39
N PRO A 167 1.06 -15.74 1.31
CA PRO A 167 -0.21 -15.89 2.00
C PRO A 167 0.01 -15.79 3.52
N LYS A 168 -0.69 -14.85 4.17
CA LYS A 168 -0.80 -14.79 5.63
C LYS A 168 -2.06 -15.53 6.03
N LEU A 169 -1.89 -16.68 6.70
CA LEU A 169 -3.00 -17.47 7.20
C LEU A 169 -3.14 -17.36 8.72
N TYR A 170 -4.38 -17.23 9.17
CA TYR A 170 -4.74 -17.28 10.58
C TYR A 170 -5.54 -18.56 10.82
N LEU A 171 -4.98 -19.47 11.61
CA LEU A 171 -5.60 -20.73 11.97
C LEU A 171 -6.32 -20.59 13.31
N VAL A 172 -7.50 -21.17 13.43
CA VAL A 172 -8.30 -21.11 14.64
C VAL A 172 -8.17 -22.44 15.37
N GLN A 173 -7.56 -22.44 16.55
CA GLN A 173 -7.51 -23.63 17.40
C GLN A 173 -8.44 -23.45 18.58
N ILE A 174 -9.34 -24.41 18.81
CA ILE A 174 -10.04 -24.50 20.09
C ILE A 174 -9.03 -25.05 21.10
N PRO A 175 -8.80 -24.35 22.22
CA PRO A 175 -7.96 -24.87 23.28
C PRO A 175 -8.57 -26.15 23.84
N ASN A 176 -7.73 -27.17 24.02
CA ASN A 176 -8.14 -28.49 24.46
C ASN A 176 -8.34 -28.47 25.99
N VAL A 177 -9.42 -27.83 26.44
CA VAL A 177 -9.77 -27.69 27.86
C VAL A 177 -11.16 -28.22 28.13
N ASP A 178 -11.28 -29.00 29.20
CA ASP A 178 -12.53 -29.57 29.69
C ASP A 178 -13.38 -28.51 30.41
N LEU A 179 -13.54 -27.30 29.88
CA LEU A 179 -14.13 -26.16 30.60
C LEU A 179 -15.40 -25.57 29.92
N LEU A 180 -16.47 -25.41 30.70
CA LEU A 180 -17.73 -24.72 30.39
C LEU A 180 -17.68 -23.24 30.78
N LYS A 181 -18.37 -22.39 29.99
CA LYS A 181 -18.55 -20.94 30.23
C LYS A 181 -17.23 -20.24 30.52
N THR A 182 -16.34 -20.32 29.54
CA THR A 182 -14.98 -19.80 29.62
C THR A 182 -14.95 -18.29 29.76
N GLU A 183 -14.58 -17.82 30.96
CA GLU A 183 -14.02 -16.50 31.12
C GLU A 183 -12.55 -16.55 30.68
N ILE A 184 -12.11 -15.57 29.91
CA ILE A 184 -10.71 -15.45 29.51
C ILE A 184 -10.03 -14.51 30.50
N GLY A 185 -9.10 -15.04 31.29
CA GLY A 185 -8.19 -14.22 32.11
C GLY A 185 -6.85 -14.09 31.41
N LEU A 186 -6.13 -13.00 31.69
CA LEU A 186 -4.74 -12.84 31.26
C LEU A 186 -3.82 -13.15 32.44
N VAL A 187 -3.00 -14.17 32.31
CA VAL A 187 -1.97 -14.50 33.31
C VAL A 187 -0.63 -14.00 32.78
N LYS A 188 0.01 -13.13 33.57
CA LYS A 188 1.35 -12.62 33.26
C LYS A 188 2.38 -13.64 33.74
N CYS A 189 2.99 -14.35 32.80
CA CYS A 189 4.03 -15.33 33.07
C CYS A 189 5.40 -14.75 32.73
N ARG A 190 6.38 -14.94 33.62
CA ARG A 190 7.80 -14.77 33.30
C ARG A 190 8.38 -16.13 32.95
N GLN A 191 8.80 -16.32 31.70
CA GLN A 191 9.54 -17.51 31.33
C GLN A 191 10.96 -17.43 31.91
N PRO A 192 11.51 -18.51 32.48
CA PRO A 192 12.89 -18.52 32.98
C PRO A 192 13.86 -18.12 31.87
N GLY A 193 14.66 -17.07 32.09
CA GLY A 193 15.63 -16.55 31.11
C GLY A 193 15.10 -15.52 30.11
N CYS A 194 13.83 -15.11 30.19
CA CYS A 194 13.26 -14.06 29.34
C CYS A 194 12.97 -12.78 30.13
N CYS A 195 13.48 -11.64 29.65
CA CYS A 195 13.21 -10.32 30.25
C CYS A 195 11.79 -9.80 29.97
N THR A 196 11.06 -10.45 29.05
CA THR A 196 9.73 -10.04 28.62
C THR A 196 8.66 -10.76 29.44
N ILE A 197 7.73 -10.00 30.01
CA ILE A 197 6.54 -10.55 30.67
C ILE A 197 5.52 -10.88 29.58
N GLU A 198 5.24 -12.16 29.39
CA GLU A 198 4.21 -12.60 28.44
C GLU A 198 2.86 -12.67 29.13
N ALA A 199 1.88 -11.93 28.61
CA ALA A 199 0.49 -12.07 29.04
C ALA A 199 -0.16 -13.20 28.23
N VAL A 200 -0.35 -14.35 28.86
CA VAL A 200 -0.92 -15.53 28.24
C VAL A 200 -2.42 -15.58 28.59
N PRO A 201 -3.32 -15.69 27.58
CA PRO A 201 -4.72 -15.91 27.86
C PRO A 201 -4.89 -17.32 28.45
N VAL A 202 -5.50 -17.39 29.63
CA VAL A 202 -5.87 -18.62 30.33
C VAL A 202 -7.39 -18.66 30.44
N LEU A 203 -7.95 -19.83 30.14
CA LEU A 203 -9.38 -20.06 30.26
C LEU A 203 -9.71 -20.47 31.68
N PHE A 204 -10.68 -19.79 32.28
CA PHE A 204 -11.28 -20.12 33.56
C PHE A 204 -12.71 -20.58 33.33
N GLY A 205 -13.13 -21.69 33.95
CA GLY A 205 -14.47 -22.23 33.79
C GLY A 205 -14.72 -23.42 34.72
N GLY A 206 -15.95 -23.95 34.70
CA GLY A 206 -16.30 -25.20 35.38
C GLY A 206 -16.05 -26.41 34.48
N TYR A 207 -15.84 -27.61 35.03
CA TYR A 207 -15.57 -28.79 34.21
C TYR A 207 -16.76 -29.16 33.29
N LEU A 208 -16.47 -29.58 32.05
CA LEU A 208 -17.45 -30.07 31.07
C LEU A 208 -18.05 -31.41 31.53
N TYR A 209 -19.37 -31.59 31.37
CA TYR A 209 -20.00 -32.91 31.47
C TYR A 209 -19.66 -33.76 30.25
N SER A 210 -19.70 -35.09 30.40
CA SER A 210 -19.28 -36.05 29.35
C SER A 210 -20.02 -35.92 28.02
N SER A 211 -21.26 -35.44 28.02
CA SER A 211 -22.03 -35.12 26.81
C SER A 211 -21.50 -33.89 26.07
N ASP A 212 -21.09 -32.85 26.81
CA ASP A 212 -20.60 -31.58 26.26
C ASP A 212 -19.15 -31.69 25.77
N LEU A 213 -18.36 -32.60 26.37
CA LEU A 213 -17.03 -32.97 25.89
C LEU A 213 -17.06 -33.48 24.44
N ARG A 214 -18.05 -34.33 24.10
CA ARG A 214 -18.19 -34.86 22.74
C ARG A 214 -18.48 -33.76 21.73
N VAL A 215 -19.40 -32.85 22.05
CA VAL A 215 -19.73 -31.69 21.20
C VAL A 215 -18.52 -30.77 21.01
N SER A 216 -17.72 -30.56 22.07
CA SER A 216 -16.48 -29.78 22.00
C SER A 216 -15.42 -30.43 21.09
N ILE A 217 -15.22 -31.75 21.24
CA ILE A 217 -14.31 -32.54 20.41
C ILE A 217 -14.74 -32.51 18.94
N ASP A 218 -16.03 -32.73 18.66
CA ASP A 218 -16.58 -32.68 17.30
C ASP A 218 -16.39 -31.31 16.65
N ARG A 219 -16.58 -30.24 17.43
CA ARG A 219 -16.33 -28.86 16.97
C ARG A 219 -14.85 -28.59 16.74
N GLY A 220 -13.97 -29.11 17.60
CA GLY A 220 -12.52 -29.06 17.45
C GLY A 220 -12.06 -29.76 16.17
N ASN A 221 -12.57 -30.97 15.91
CA ASN A 221 -12.30 -31.74 14.71
C ASN A 221 -12.78 -31.02 13.45
N LEU A 222 -14.00 -30.44 13.48
CA LEU A 222 -14.53 -29.65 12.38
C LEU A 222 -13.65 -28.43 12.05
N LEU A 223 -13.18 -27.71 13.07
CA LEU A 223 -12.30 -26.56 12.88
C LEU A 223 -10.90 -26.97 12.40
N SER A 224 -10.39 -28.10 12.88
CA SER A 224 -9.14 -28.68 12.38
C SER A 224 -9.23 -29.00 10.88
N SER A 225 -10.32 -29.65 10.45
CA SER A 225 -10.58 -29.92 9.04
C SER A 225 -10.70 -28.63 8.21
N LYS A 226 -11.36 -27.59 8.74
CA LYS A 226 -11.41 -26.28 8.08
C LYS A 226 -10.03 -25.60 7.99
N ASN A 227 -9.20 -25.71 9.02
CA ASN A 227 -7.84 -25.18 8.99
C ASN A 227 -6.96 -25.93 7.98
N GLU A 228 -7.08 -27.25 7.90
CA GLU A 228 -6.40 -28.08 6.91
C GLU A 228 -6.80 -27.65 5.49
N LEU A 229 -8.09 -27.46 5.24
CA LEU A 229 -8.58 -26.99 3.94
C LEU A 229 -8.05 -25.60 3.59
N ARG A 230 -7.99 -24.67 4.56
CA ARG A 230 -7.40 -23.34 4.38
C ARG A 230 -5.91 -23.41 4.05
N LEU A 231 -5.15 -24.23 4.78
CA LEU A 231 -3.73 -24.47 4.53
C LEU A 231 -3.52 -25.05 3.13
N ARG A 232 -4.26 -26.11 2.78
CA ARG A 232 -4.15 -26.77 1.48
C ARG A 232 -4.50 -25.82 0.33
N SER A 233 -5.56 -25.02 0.48
CA SER A 233 -5.95 -24.03 -0.51
C SER A 233 -4.85 -22.98 -0.72
N ALA A 234 -4.31 -22.40 0.36
CA ALA A 234 -3.25 -21.40 0.26
C ALA A 234 -1.96 -21.97 -0.33
N VAL A 235 -1.57 -23.19 0.06
CA VAL A 235 -0.41 -23.87 -0.52
C VAL A 235 -0.62 -24.09 -2.01
N ASN A 236 -1.80 -24.56 -2.43
CA ASN A 236 -2.11 -24.74 -3.85
C ASN A 236 -2.04 -23.42 -4.63
N GLN A 237 -2.61 -22.33 -4.09
CA GLN A 237 -2.55 -21.00 -4.71
C GLN A 237 -1.10 -20.50 -4.83
N THR A 238 -0.28 -20.64 -3.77
CA THR A 238 1.13 -20.24 -3.81
C THR A 238 1.93 -21.11 -4.79
N LEU A 239 1.68 -22.42 -4.85
CA LEU A 239 2.33 -23.30 -5.82
C LEU A 239 1.99 -22.93 -7.27
N GLN A 240 0.76 -22.49 -7.54
CA GLN A 240 0.39 -21.97 -8.86
C GLN A 240 1.23 -20.73 -9.24
N SER A 241 1.56 -19.86 -8.30
CA SER A 241 2.44 -18.72 -8.57
C SER A 241 3.91 -19.10 -8.75
N VAL A 242 4.36 -20.22 -8.18
CA VAL A 242 5.76 -20.67 -8.29
C VAL A 242 6.13 -20.99 -9.74
N ARG A 243 5.17 -21.38 -10.60
CA ARG A 243 5.41 -21.64 -12.03
C ARG A 243 6.02 -20.46 -12.79
N PHE A 244 5.83 -19.25 -12.26
CA PHE A 244 6.31 -18.01 -12.85
C PHE A 244 7.66 -17.56 -12.28
N LEU A 245 8.15 -18.20 -11.20
CA LEU A 245 9.41 -17.80 -10.58
C LEU A 245 10.59 -18.45 -11.30
N VAL A 246 11.53 -17.62 -11.75
CA VAL A 246 12.81 -18.08 -12.30
C VAL A 246 13.86 -18.07 -11.17
N GLY A 247 14.23 -19.26 -10.69
CA GLY A 247 15.27 -19.41 -9.66
C GLY A 247 14.97 -20.46 -8.59
N HIS A 248 15.78 -20.46 -7.54
CA HIS A 248 15.62 -21.40 -6.42
C HIS A 248 14.55 -20.92 -5.46
N VAL A 249 13.54 -21.76 -5.20
CA VAL A 249 12.45 -21.48 -4.26
C VAL A 249 12.75 -22.11 -2.91
N ARG A 250 12.55 -21.36 -1.82
CA ARG A 250 12.55 -21.90 -0.46
C ARG A 250 11.25 -21.54 0.25
N MET A 251 10.44 -22.55 0.55
CA MET A 251 9.26 -22.37 1.40
C MET A 251 9.72 -22.11 2.84
N ARG A 252 9.17 -21.05 3.48
CA ARG A 252 9.36 -20.76 4.90
C ARG A 252 7.99 -20.63 5.55
N VAL A 253 7.73 -21.41 6.59
CA VAL A 253 6.53 -21.30 7.40
C VAL A 253 6.93 -20.64 8.71
N ASN A 254 6.43 -19.43 8.96
CA ASN A 254 6.64 -18.75 10.23
C ASN A 254 5.41 -18.98 11.10
N LEU A 255 5.55 -19.81 12.13
CA LEU A 255 4.53 -20.02 13.14
C LEU A 255 4.77 -19.03 14.27
N GLY A 256 3.85 -18.10 14.48
CA GLY A 256 3.87 -17.15 15.57
C GLY A 256 2.66 -17.32 16.46
N LYS A 257 2.80 -17.03 17.76
CA LYS A 257 1.68 -16.93 18.68
C LYS A 257 1.33 -15.46 18.87
N PHE A 258 0.06 -15.11 18.73
CA PHE A 258 -0.42 -13.79 19.14
C PHE A 258 -0.44 -13.73 20.67
N VAL A 259 0.31 -12.78 21.22
CA VAL A 259 0.30 -12.47 22.65
C VAL A 259 -0.56 -11.23 22.84
N LEU A 260 -1.59 -11.34 23.67
CA LEU A 260 -2.49 -10.23 24.00
C LEU A 260 -1.93 -9.51 25.22
N GLU A 261 -1.46 -8.27 25.05
CA GLU A 261 -0.88 -7.51 26.16
C GLU A 261 -1.95 -6.98 27.12
N ASN A 262 -3.08 -6.48 26.59
CA ASN A 262 -4.20 -5.94 27.36
C ASN A 262 -5.54 -6.32 26.72
N TYR A 263 -6.53 -6.68 27.56
CA TYR A 263 -7.92 -6.85 27.12
C TYR A 263 -8.69 -5.57 27.44
N ARG A 264 -9.41 -5.00 26.47
CA ARG A 264 -10.33 -3.88 26.73
C ARG A 264 -11.63 -4.46 27.28
N VAL A 265 -11.94 -4.13 28.52
CA VAL A 265 -13.19 -4.53 29.16
C VAL A 265 -14.37 -3.93 28.37
N PRO A 266 -15.36 -4.73 27.92
CA PRO A 266 -16.54 -4.21 27.25
C PRO A 266 -17.28 -3.23 28.19
N PRO A 267 -17.83 -2.13 27.66
CA PRO A 267 -18.46 -1.09 28.49
C PRO A 267 -19.62 -1.61 29.37
N ASP A 268 -20.26 -2.72 29.00
CA ASP A 268 -21.39 -3.32 29.72
C ASP A 268 -21.02 -4.48 30.67
N SER A 269 -19.74 -4.69 30.98
CA SER A 269 -19.38 -5.73 31.95
C SER A 269 -19.80 -5.32 33.36
N LYS A 270 -20.62 -6.14 34.04
CA LYS A 270 -20.93 -5.95 35.46
C LYS A 270 -19.62 -5.97 36.28
N PRO A 271 -19.48 -5.11 37.30
CA PRO A 271 -18.35 -5.20 38.22
C PRO A 271 -18.34 -6.57 38.90
N ARG A 272 -17.16 -7.18 38.97
CA ARG A 272 -16.91 -8.44 39.69
C ARG A 272 -16.93 -8.23 41.19
#